data_AF-A0A967M129-F1
#
_entry.id   AF-A0A967M129-F1
#
_cell.length_a   1.000
_cell.length_b   1.000
_cell.length_c   1.000
_cell.angle_alpha   90.00
_cell.angle_beta   90.00
_cell.angle_gamma   90.00
#
_symmetry.space_group_name_H-M   'P 1'
#
loop_
_entity.id
_entity.type
_entity.pdbx_description
1 polymer ?
#
loop_
_entity_poly.entity_id
_entity_poly.type
_entity_poly.pdbx_seq_one_letter_code
_entity_poly.pdbx_strand_id
1 'polypeptide(L)'
;MFKRLRIPIFAKFSLLATLAIFAIVATISTSILKRQRIQFTDQLIKFGATMSRYAARNSPEDLLEEAELPLYQLVSDIAKNEEVVFALVVNSNGIIQAHSDINKVGTRHVGPPDSQLLFEKDGLQLRSFRATGENLLLFSTPVLYQELKIGEVHLCLTKEHIEASIVRAKVFILLMTLAITVIGIAMSMVLSFYFSRPIQRLVVAVEEVGKGNFAYRVNLGRNDELGDLG
;
A
#
# COMPACT_ATOMS: atom_id res chain seq x y z
N MET A 1 -2.43 46.07 20.11
CA MET A 1 -2.30 45.36 21.40
C MET A 1 -3.01 44.01 21.29
N PHE A 2 -2.29 42.93 20.98
CA PHE A 2 -2.90 41.60 20.82
C PHE A 2 -3.30 41.05 22.20
N LYS A 3 -4.61 40.87 22.44
CA LYS A 3 -5.16 40.22 23.63
C LYS A 3 -4.66 38.77 23.65
N ARG A 4 -3.76 38.41 24.57
CA ARG A 4 -3.28 37.03 24.71
C ARG A 4 -4.45 36.15 25.17
N LEU A 5 -4.99 35.32 24.28
CA LEU A 5 -5.94 34.27 24.65
C LEU A 5 -5.27 33.36 25.71
N ARG A 6 -5.86 33.29 26.92
CA ARG A 6 -5.44 32.35 27.96
C ARG A 6 -5.95 30.96 27.61
N ILE A 7 -5.16 30.22 26.83
CA ILE A 7 -5.45 28.81 26.51
C ILE A 7 -5.15 27.97 27.76
N PRO A 8 -6.10 27.16 28.26
CA PRO A 8 -5.87 26.30 29.41
C PRO A 8 -4.72 25.32 29.14
N ILE A 9 -3.93 25.02 30.17
CA ILE A 9 -2.74 24.16 30.06
C ILE A 9 -3.09 22.79 29.43
N PHE A 10 -4.26 22.24 29.76
CA PHE A 10 -4.76 20.99 29.18
C PHE A 10 -4.99 21.04 27.67
N ALA A 11 -5.41 22.18 27.11
CA ALA A 11 -5.56 22.32 25.66
C ALA A 11 -4.19 22.31 24.95
N LYS A 12 -3.14 22.84 25.59
CA LYS A 12 -1.77 22.76 25.05
C LYS A 12 -1.24 21.33 25.06
N PHE A 13 -1.44 20.59 26.15
CA PHE A 13 -1.06 19.18 26.25
C PHE A 13 -1.84 18.28 25.29
N SER A 14 -3.14 18.54 25.14
CA SER A 14 -4.00 17.84 24.19
C SER A 14 -3.57 18.04 22.74
N LEU A 15 -3.26 19.28 22.36
CA LEU A 15 -2.76 19.59 21.04
C LEU A 15 -1.46 18.82 20.78
N LEU A 16 -0.54 18.82 21.74
CA LEU A 16 0.74 18.13 21.64
C LEU A 16 0.56 16.61 21.53
N ALA A 17 -0.33 16.01 22.34
CA ALA A 17 -0.65 14.59 22.28
C ALA A 17 -1.31 14.20 20.94
N THR A 18 -2.24 15.01 20.44
CA THR A 18 -2.89 14.80 19.14
C THR A 18 -1.89 14.86 18.00
N LEU A 19 -0.97 15.82 18.03
CA LEU A 19 0.09 15.98 17.03
C LEU A 19 1.08 14.81 17.08
N ALA A 20 1.40 14.31 18.28
CA ALA A 20 2.22 13.11 18.45
C ALA A 20 1.53 11.86 17.88
N ILE A 21 0.24 11.65 18.18
CA ILE A 21 -0.54 10.54 17.59
C ILE A 21 -0.55 10.65 16.07
N PHE A 22 -0.80 11.84 15.53
CA PHE A 22 -0.81 12.05 14.09
C PHE A 22 0.54 11.72 13.44
N ALA A 23 1.65 12.16 14.06
CA ALA A 23 2.99 11.85 13.59
C ALA A 23 3.29 10.34 13.60
N ILE A 24 2.87 9.63 14.66
CA ILE A 24 3.04 8.18 14.79
C ILE A 24 2.22 7.47 13.70
N VAL A 25 0.94 7.81 13.56
CA VAL A 25 0.03 7.22 12.56
C VAL A 25 0.55 7.47 11.14
N ALA A 26 0.99 8.68 10.82
CA ALA A 26 1.54 9.01 9.52
C ALA A 26 2.81 8.21 9.21
N THR A 27 3.71 8.07 10.20
CA THR A 27 4.96 7.32 10.04
C THR A 27 4.70 5.82 9.85
N ILE A 28 3.83 5.23 10.68
CA ILE A 28 3.46 3.82 10.57
C ILE A 28 2.72 3.58 9.25
N SER A 29 1.72 4.39 8.92
CA SER A 29 0.91 4.28 7.69
C SER A 29 1.78 4.33 6.42
N THR A 30 2.67 5.31 6.32
CA THR A 30 3.56 5.40 5.16
C THR A 30 4.53 4.22 5.08
N SER A 31 5.03 3.75 6.23
CA SER A 31 5.94 2.60 6.29
C SER A 31 5.24 1.29 5.89
N ILE A 32 4.04 1.03 6.42
CA ILE A 32 3.29 -0.20 6.13
C ILE A 32 2.82 -0.24 4.68
N LEU A 33 2.30 0.87 4.14
CA LEU A 33 1.84 0.94 2.74
C LEU A 33 2.99 0.75 1.75
N LYS A 34 4.18 1.30 2.05
CA LYS A 34 5.39 1.07 1.25
C LYS A 34 5.80 -0.41 1.27
N ARG A 35 5.82 -1.03 2.46
CA ARG A 35 6.17 -2.45 2.60
C ARG A 35 5.17 -3.36 1.88
N GLN A 36 3.87 -3.10 2.02
CA GLN A 36 2.81 -3.83 1.31
C GLN A 36 2.99 -3.73 -0.20
N ARG A 37 3.22 -2.53 -0.74
CA ARG A 37 3.46 -2.36 -2.18
C ARG A 37 4.65 -3.17 -2.67
N ILE A 38 5.77 -3.13 -1.95
CA ILE A 38 6.98 -3.88 -2.30
C ILE A 38 6.69 -5.39 -2.26
N GLN A 39 6.05 -5.87 -1.20
CA GLN A 39 5.73 -7.30 -1.03
C GLN A 39 4.80 -7.81 -2.14
N PHE A 40 3.71 -7.11 -2.45
CA PHE A 40 2.81 -7.49 -3.54
C PHE A 40 3.50 -7.44 -4.90
N THR A 41 4.34 -6.42 -5.14
CA THR A 41 5.12 -6.33 -6.39
C THR A 41 6.10 -7.49 -6.52
N ASP A 42 6.77 -7.88 -5.44
CA ASP A 42 7.70 -9.02 -5.41
C ASP A 42 6.96 -10.35 -5.64
N GLN A 43 5.79 -10.54 -5.03
CA GLN A 43 4.92 -11.70 -5.28
C GLN A 43 4.47 -11.76 -6.74
N LEU A 44 4.06 -10.63 -7.31
CA LEU A 44 3.68 -10.54 -8.72
C LEU A 44 4.86 -10.86 -9.65
N ILE A 45 6.06 -10.37 -9.31
CA ILE A 45 7.28 -10.67 -10.07
C ILE A 45 7.63 -12.16 -10.00
N LYS A 46 7.54 -12.77 -8.81
CA LYS A 46 7.76 -14.21 -8.62
C LYS A 46 6.73 -15.02 -9.41
N PHE A 47 5.45 -14.65 -9.34
CA PHE A 47 4.39 -15.27 -10.11
C PHE A 47 4.69 -15.21 -11.62
N GLY A 48 4.98 -14.03 -12.16
CA GLY A 48 5.32 -13.86 -13.57
C GLY A 48 6.54 -14.67 -13.99
N ALA A 49 7.59 -14.68 -13.17
CA ALA A 49 8.78 -15.48 -13.44
C ALA A 49 8.50 -16.99 -13.42
N THR A 50 7.70 -17.47 -12.46
CA THR A 50 7.33 -18.89 -12.36
C THR A 50 6.43 -19.31 -13.53
N MET A 51 5.41 -18.53 -13.87
CA MET A 51 4.49 -18.84 -14.97
C MET A 51 5.20 -18.79 -16.33
N SER A 52 6.04 -17.77 -16.56
CA SER A 52 6.81 -17.65 -17.80
C SER A 52 7.81 -18.79 -17.97
N ARG A 53 8.50 -19.20 -16.89
CA ARG A 53 9.39 -20.38 -16.92
C ARG A 53 8.63 -21.69 -17.06
N TYR A 54 7.46 -21.81 -16.42
CA TYR A 54 6.60 -22.97 -16.56
C TYR A 54 6.14 -23.13 -18.01
N ALA A 55 5.65 -22.06 -18.64
CA ALA A 55 5.29 -22.07 -20.05
C ALA A 55 6.50 -22.43 -20.94
N ALA A 56 7.64 -21.75 -20.77
CA ALA A 56 8.82 -22.00 -21.58
C ALA A 56 9.39 -23.42 -21.47
N ARG A 57 9.16 -24.11 -20.35
CA ARG A 57 9.57 -25.51 -20.14
C ARG A 57 8.61 -26.53 -20.76
N ASN A 58 7.34 -26.19 -20.91
CA ASN A 58 6.33 -27.09 -21.47
C ASN A 58 6.05 -26.83 -22.97
N SER A 59 6.48 -25.68 -23.50
CA SER A 59 6.33 -25.37 -24.93
C SER A 59 7.30 -26.03 -25.92
N PRO A 60 8.49 -26.58 -25.57
CA PRO A 60 9.47 -26.97 -26.60
C PRO A 60 8.98 -28.02 -27.61
N GLU A 61 8.32 -29.09 -27.14
CA GLU A 61 7.80 -30.17 -28.01
C GLU A 61 6.69 -29.64 -28.90
N ASP A 62 5.67 -29.00 -28.32
CA ASP A 62 4.55 -28.43 -29.06
C ASP A 62 4.98 -27.37 -30.08
N LEU A 63 6.02 -26.58 -29.76
CA LEU A 63 6.55 -25.56 -30.66
C LEU A 63 7.30 -26.17 -31.86
N LEU A 64 7.94 -27.32 -31.68
CA LEU A 64 8.63 -28.04 -32.76
C LEU A 64 7.66 -28.82 -33.64
N GLU A 65 6.60 -29.37 -33.05
CA GLU A 65 5.55 -30.11 -33.75
C GLU A 65 4.48 -29.19 -34.36
N GLU A 66 4.62 -27.87 -34.17
CA GLU A 66 3.62 -26.87 -34.59
C GLU A 66 2.21 -27.19 -34.04
N ALA A 67 2.16 -27.77 -32.83
CA ALA A 67 0.92 -28.12 -32.15
C ALA A 67 0.27 -26.88 -31.52
N GLU A 68 -0.59 -26.22 -32.29
CA GLU A 68 -1.24 -24.96 -31.88
C GLU A 68 -2.15 -25.10 -30.67
N LEU A 69 -2.92 -26.20 -30.57
CA LEU A 69 -3.94 -26.39 -29.54
C LEU A 69 -3.36 -26.50 -28.12
N PRO A 70 -2.33 -27.34 -27.84
CA PRO A 70 -1.70 -27.38 -26.52
C PRO A 70 -1.09 -26.04 -26.11
N LEU A 71 -0.40 -25.35 -27.03
CA LEU A 71 0.18 -24.03 -26.77
C LEU A 71 -0.91 -23.00 -26.45
N TYR A 72 -2.02 -23.00 -27.20
CA TYR A 72 -3.16 -22.14 -26.94
C TYR A 72 -3.78 -22.39 -25.57
N GLN A 73 -3.97 -23.66 -25.18
CA GLN A 73 -4.49 -24.01 -23.85
C GLN A 73 -3.56 -23.52 -22.74
N LEU A 74 -2.25 -23.75 -22.88
CA LEU A 74 -1.23 -23.31 -21.94
C LEU A 74 -1.27 -21.78 -21.72
N VAL A 75 -1.25 -20.98 -22.79
CA VAL A 75 -1.29 -19.51 -22.65
C VAL A 75 -2.65 -19.01 -22.18
N SER A 76 -3.74 -19.67 -22.59
CA SER A 76 -5.10 -19.31 -22.16
C SER A 76 -5.33 -19.60 -20.68
N ASP A 77 -4.80 -20.71 -20.17
CA ASP A 77 -4.90 -21.07 -18.75
C ASP A 77 -4.11 -20.10 -17.87
N ILE A 78 -2.93 -19.66 -18.31
CA ILE A 78 -2.16 -18.62 -17.63
C ILE A 78 -2.95 -17.29 -17.65
N ALA A 79 -3.55 -16.94 -18.78
CA ALA A 79 -4.33 -15.72 -18.95
C ALA A 79 -5.65 -15.67 -18.17
N LYS A 80 -6.09 -16.76 -17.53
CA LYS A 80 -7.24 -16.74 -16.60
C LYS A 80 -6.95 -15.97 -15.31
N ASN A 81 -5.69 -15.76 -14.96
CA ASN A 81 -5.33 -14.98 -13.78
C ASN A 81 -5.58 -13.49 -14.04
N GLU A 82 -6.25 -12.80 -13.12
CA GLU A 82 -6.66 -11.40 -13.26
C GLU A 82 -5.50 -10.41 -13.44
N GLU A 83 -4.29 -10.77 -13.00
CA GLU A 83 -3.11 -9.93 -13.16
C GLU A 83 -2.46 -10.08 -14.54
N VAL A 84 -2.87 -11.07 -15.35
CA VAL A 84 -2.32 -11.35 -16.67
C VAL A 84 -3.08 -10.58 -17.74
N VAL A 85 -2.39 -9.64 -18.39
CA VAL A 85 -2.95 -8.90 -19.53
C VAL A 85 -2.93 -9.77 -20.78
N PHE A 86 -1.82 -10.47 -21.03
CA PHE A 86 -1.71 -11.47 -22.07
C PHE A 86 -0.56 -12.43 -21.82
N ALA A 87 -0.65 -13.61 -22.42
CA ALA A 87 0.44 -14.57 -22.54
C ALA A 87 0.54 -15.03 -24.00
N LEU A 88 1.76 -15.22 -24.50
CA LEU A 88 2.00 -15.67 -25.86
C LEU A 88 3.31 -16.44 -26.00
N VAL A 89 3.38 -17.27 -27.04
CA VAL A 89 4.56 -18.04 -27.44
C VAL A 89 4.92 -17.66 -28.88
N VAL A 90 6.19 -17.35 -29.12
CA VAL A 90 6.74 -17.06 -30.45
C VAL A 90 7.76 -18.11 -30.84
N ASN A 91 7.84 -18.40 -32.14
CA ASN A 91 8.93 -19.20 -32.70
C ASN A 91 10.23 -18.38 -32.88
N SER A 92 11.28 -19.02 -33.39
CA SER A 92 12.58 -18.40 -33.66
C SER A 92 12.54 -17.21 -34.63
N ASN A 93 11.51 -17.14 -35.49
CA ASN A 93 11.28 -16.03 -36.42
C ASN A 93 10.49 -14.86 -35.78
N GLY A 94 10.08 -15.00 -34.52
CA GLY A 94 9.25 -14.01 -33.81
C GLY A 94 7.78 -14.00 -34.24
N ILE A 95 7.31 -15.08 -34.89
CA ILE A 95 5.91 -15.26 -35.27
C ILE A 95 5.17 -15.91 -34.10
N ILE A 96 4.04 -15.34 -33.72
CA ILE A 96 3.20 -15.80 -32.63
C ILE A 96 2.55 -17.13 -33.02
N GLN A 97 2.90 -18.20 -32.30
CA GLN A 97 2.33 -19.54 -32.48
C GLN A 97 1.11 -19.75 -31.57
N ALA A 98 1.12 -19.12 -30.39
CA ALA A 98 -0.04 -19.10 -29.51
C ALA A 98 -0.14 -17.76 -28.78
N HIS A 99 -1.36 -17.29 -28.56
CA HIS A 99 -1.65 -16.10 -27.79
C HIS A 99 -2.96 -16.30 -27.04
N SER A 100 -3.09 -15.70 -25.86
CA SER A 100 -4.35 -15.62 -25.12
C SER A 100 -5.48 -14.87 -25.86
N ASP A 101 -5.17 -14.23 -26.98
CA ASP A 101 -6.10 -13.56 -27.89
C ASP A 101 -5.85 -14.17 -29.26
N ILE A 102 -6.78 -15.03 -29.67
CA ILE A 102 -6.63 -15.85 -30.87
C ILE A 102 -6.44 -15.01 -32.14
N ASN A 103 -6.92 -13.76 -32.15
CA ASN A 103 -6.82 -12.87 -33.30
C ASN A 103 -5.38 -12.40 -33.59
N LYS A 104 -4.44 -12.61 -32.66
CA LYS A 104 -3.03 -12.22 -32.82
C LYS A 104 -2.11 -13.36 -33.26
N VAL A 105 -2.62 -14.59 -33.29
CA VAL A 105 -1.86 -15.75 -33.77
C VAL A 105 -1.46 -15.56 -35.23
N GLY A 106 -0.25 -15.99 -35.60
CA GLY A 106 0.32 -15.82 -36.95
C GLY A 106 0.90 -14.43 -37.23
N THR A 107 0.72 -13.45 -36.34
CA THR A 107 1.32 -12.12 -36.48
C THR A 107 2.74 -12.09 -35.89
N ARG A 108 3.54 -11.08 -36.28
CA ARG A 108 4.88 -10.87 -35.71
C ARG A 108 4.78 -10.17 -34.37
N HIS A 109 5.40 -10.74 -33.33
CA HIS A 109 5.49 -10.07 -32.05
C HIS A 109 6.45 -8.88 -32.13
N VAL A 110 6.00 -7.72 -31.63
CA VAL A 110 6.81 -6.52 -31.48
C VAL A 110 6.75 -6.11 -30.02
N GLY A 111 7.90 -6.14 -29.35
CA GLY A 111 8.01 -5.70 -27.96
C GLY A 111 7.75 -4.19 -27.82
N PRO A 112 7.36 -3.72 -26.62
CA PRO A 112 7.09 -2.30 -26.39
C PRO A 112 8.36 -1.46 -26.57
N PRO A 113 8.33 -0.39 -27.40
CA PRO A 113 9.52 0.40 -27.76
C PRO A 113 10.13 1.13 -26.56
N ASP A 114 9.29 1.64 -25.64
CA ASP A 114 9.72 2.41 -24.47
C ASP A 114 9.85 1.54 -23.20
N SER A 115 10.32 0.30 -23.37
CA SER A 115 10.47 -0.64 -22.25
C SER A 115 11.81 -0.51 -21.53
N GLN A 116 11.76 -0.35 -20.21
CA GLN A 116 12.93 -0.35 -19.34
C GLN A 116 13.22 -1.78 -18.86
N LEU A 117 14.44 -2.28 -19.09
CA LEU A 117 14.90 -3.53 -18.51
C LEU A 117 15.10 -3.35 -16.99
N LEU A 118 14.39 -4.14 -16.19
CA LEU A 118 14.51 -4.13 -14.73
C LEU A 118 15.57 -5.13 -14.25
N PHE A 119 15.55 -6.34 -14.81
CA PHE A 119 16.63 -7.31 -14.60
C PHE A 119 16.61 -8.39 -15.69
N GLU A 120 17.72 -9.12 -15.78
CA GLU A 120 17.87 -10.31 -16.59
C GLU A 120 18.57 -11.39 -15.76
N LYS A 121 17.98 -12.59 -15.69
CA LYS A 121 18.51 -13.71 -14.90
C LYS A 121 18.12 -15.06 -15.50
N ASP A 122 19.11 -15.91 -15.74
CA ASP A 122 18.98 -17.23 -16.39
C ASP A 122 18.18 -17.17 -17.70
N GLY A 123 18.46 -16.17 -18.53
CA GLY A 123 17.74 -15.92 -19.79
C GLY A 123 16.34 -15.32 -19.65
N LEU A 124 15.76 -15.26 -18.44
CA LEU A 124 14.53 -14.52 -18.20
C LEU A 124 14.82 -13.02 -18.13
N GLN A 125 14.14 -12.24 -18.97
CA GLN A 125 14.16 -10.78 -18.94
C GLN A 125 12.87 -10.26 -18.33
N LEU A 126 12.99 -9.35 -17.35
CA LEU A 126 11.87 -8.55 -16.86
C LEU A 126 12.01 -7.12 -17.36
N ARG A 127 11.02 -6.67 -18.10
CA ARG A 127 10.88 -5.28 -18.55
C ARG A 127 9.67 -4.62 -17.91
N SER A 128 9.75 -3.33 -17.68
CA SER A 128 8.60 -2.51 -17.32
C SER A 128 8.35 -1.44 -18.37
N PHE A 129 7.08 -1.20 -18.65
CA PHE A 129 6.66 -0.17 -19.59
C PHE A 129 5.30 0.39 -19.15
N ARG A 130 4.91 1.51 -19.74
CA ARG A 130 3.58 2.08 -19.53
C ARG A 130 2.78 2.00 -20.82
N ALA A 131 1.58 1.44 -20.74
CA ALA A 131 0.63 1.43 -21.84
C ALA A 131 -0.75 1.77 -21.28
N THR A 132 -1.54 2.54 -22.04
CA THR A 132 -2.93 2.91 -21.67
C THR A 132 -3.08 3.51 -20.26
N GLY A 133 -2.01 4.12 -19.71
CA GLY A 133 -1.99 4.68 -18.36
C GLY A 133 -1.54 3.71 -17.25
N GLU A 134 -1.41 2.42 -17.55
CA GLU A 134 -1.06 1.37 -16.59
C GLU A 134 0.44 1.05 -16.62
N ASN A 135 1.01 0.69 -15.47
CA ASN A 135 2.38 0.20 -15.39
C ASN A 135 2.37 -1.32 -15.56
N LEU A 136 2.90 -1.79 -16.69
CA LEU A 136 2.92 -3.20 -17.07
C LEU A 136 4.32 -3.79 -16.86
N LEU A 137 4.35 -5.08 -16.57
CA LEU A 137 5.54 -5.91 -16.49
C LEU A 137 5.53 -6.93 -17.61
N LEU A 138 6.55 -6.96 -18.45
CA LEU A 138 6.74 -7.95 -19.49
C LEU A 138 7.86 -8.91 -19.10
N PHE A 139 7.52 -10.18 -18.98
CA PHE A 139 8.48 -11.27 -18.80
C PHE A 139 8.73 -11.89 -20.17
N SER A 140 9.99 -11.99 -20.57
CA SER A 140 10.41 -12.72 -21.76
C SER A 140 11.32 -13.86 -21.33
N THR A 141 10.97 -15.10 -21.68
CA THR A 141 11.76 -16.29 -21.31
C THR A 141 12.02 -17.14 -22.55
N PRO A 142 13.28 -17.53 -22.84
CA PRO A 142 13.59 -18.33 -24.01
C PRO A 142 13.03 -19.75 -23.86
N VAL A 143 12.48 -20.27 -24.96
CA VAL A 143 12.11 -21.68 -25.10
C VAL A 143 13.33 -22.41 -25.65
N LEU A 144 13.83 -23.39 -24.91
CA LEU A 144 15.03 -24.15 -25.24
C LEU A 144 14.67 -25.61 -25.52
N TYR A 145 15.17 -26.17 -26.60
CA TYR A 145 15.15 -27.60 -26.89
C TYR A 145 16.59 -28.09 -27.05
N GLN A 146 17.03 -29.02 -26.19
CA GLN A 146 18.43 -29.48 -26.16
C GLN A 146 19.45 -28.32 -26.14
N GLU A 147 19.21 -27.32 -25.28
CA GLU A 147 19.99 -26.07 -25.16
C GLU A 147 19.92 -25.10 -26.36
N LEU A 148 19.29 -25.48 -27.47
CA LEU A 148 19.05 -24.60 -28.60
C LEU A 148 17.80 -23.74 -28.37
N LYS A 149 17.92 -22.43 -28.54
CA LYS A 149 16.78 -21.51 -28.49
C LYS A 149 15.93 -21.66 -29.75
N ILE A 150 14.68 -22.10 -29.56
CA ILE A 150 13.71 -22.32 -30.65
C ILE A 150 12.54 -21.33 -30.63
N GLY A 151 12.43 -20.52 -29.57
CA GLY A 151 11.38 -19.52 -29.43
C GLY A 151 11.50 -18.71 -28.14
N GLU A 152 10.46 -17.95 -27.83
CA GLU A 152 10.31 -17.21 -26.57
C GLU A 152 8.87 -17.25 -26.08
N VAL A 153 8.70 -17.24 -24.76
CA VAL A 153 7.43 -16.96 -24.10
C VAL A 153 7.43 -15.52 -23.62
N HIS A 154 6.34 -14.82 -23.90
CA HIS A 154 6.10 -13.48 -23.38
C HIS A 154 4.85 -13.47 -22.49
N LEU A 155 5.00 -13.02 -21.25
CA LEU A 155 3.92 -12.87 -20.29
C LEU A 155 3.86 -11.41 -19.83
N CYS A 156 2.70 -10.77 -20.01
CA CYS A 156 2.47 -9.40 -19.60
C CYS A 156 1.53 -9.33 -18.39
N LEU A 157 1.99 -8.70 -17.31
CA LEU A 157 1.23 -8.52 -16.08
C LEU A 157 0.92 -7.03 -15.83
N THR A 158 -0.25 -6.75 -15.27
CA THR A 158 -0.61 -5.41 -14.78
C THR A 158 -0.30 -5.27 -13.29
N LYS A 159 -0.09 -4.03 -12.84
CA LYS A 159 0.01 -3.68 -11.41
C LYS A 159 -1.25 -3.01 -10.87
N GLU A 160 -2.30 -2.91 -11.67
CA GLU A 160 -3.47 -2.08 -11.36
C GLU A 160 -4.19 -2.53 -10.08
N HIS A 161 -4.39 -3.83 -9.89
CA HIS A 161 -5.04 -4.35 -8.69
C HIS A 161 -4.24 -4.05 -7.41
N ILE A 162 -2.91 -4.04 -7.49
CA ILE A 162 -2.02 -3.64 -6.39
C ILE A 162 -2.20 -2.15 -6.10
N GLU A 163 -2.14 -1.30 -7.12
CA GLU A 163 -2.30 0.15 -6.97
C GLU A 163 -3.68 0.52 -6.39
N ALA A 164 -4.75 -0.08 -6.91
CA ALA A 164 -6.11 0.09 -6.42
C ALA A 164 -6.25 -0.36 -4.96
N SER A 165 -5.63 -1.48 -4.58
CA SER A 165 -5.62 -1.95 -3.19
C SER A 165 -4.88 -1.00 -2.25
N ILE A 166 -3.76 -0.42 -2.70
CA ILE A 166 -3.03 0.60 -1.93
C ILE A 166 -3.86 1.89 -1.77
N VAL A 167 -4.59 2.32 -2.80
CA VAL A 167 -5.49 3.49 -2.71
C VAL A 167 -6.63 3.23 -1.72
N ARG A 168 -7.28 2.06 -1.78
CA ARG A 168 -8.32 1.69 -0.81
C ARG A 168 -7.79 1.68 0.63
N ALA A 169 -6.61 1.10 0.85
CA ALA A 169 -5.97 1.08 2.17
C ALA A 169 -5.66 2.50 2.68
N LYS A 170 -5.18 3.40 1.81
CA LYS A 170 -4.96 4.81 2.16
C LYS A 170 -6.25 5.51 2.62
N VAL A 171 -7.34 5.34 1.87
CA VAL A 171 -8.65 5.94 2.22
C VAL A 171 -9.15 5.40 3.56
N PHE A 172 -9.05 4.09 3.78
CA PHE A 172 -9.43 3.47 5.05
C PHE A 172 -8.63 4.04 6.23
N ILE A 173 -7.30 4.14 6.10
CA ILE A 173 -6.44 4.71 7.14
C ILE A 173 -6.79 6.18 7.41
N LEU A 174 -7.08 6.96 6.37
CA LEU A 174 -7.48 8.36 6.51
C LEU A 174 -8.78 8.48 7.33
N LEU A 175 -9.80 7.69 7.01
CA LEU A 175 -11.07 7.69 7.73
C LEU A 175 -10.90 7.29 9.21
N MET A 176 -10.10 6.25 9.49
CA MET A 176 -9.78 5.85 10.85
C MET A 176 -9.01 6.93 11.61
N THR A 177 -8.05 7.57 10.96
CA THR A 177 -7.27 8.67 11.56
C THR A 177 -8.19 9.82 11.92
N LEU A 178 -9.11 10.19 11.03
CA LEU A 178 -10.09 11.25 11.29
C LEU A 178 -11.00 10.89 12.48
N ALA A 179 -11.54 9.67 12.51
CA ALA A 179 -12.40 9.21 13.60
C ALA A 179 -11.67 9.24 14.96
N ILE A 180 -10.46 8.68 15.04
CA ILE A 180 -9.64 8.70 16.25
C ILE A 180 -9.31 10.13 16.68
N THR A 181 -9.03 11.02 15.72
CA THR A 181 -8.74 12.44 16.01
C THR A 181 -9.95 13.13 16.65
N VAL A 182 -11.15 12.94 16.11
CA VAL A 182 -12.39 13.51 16.66
C VAL A 182 -12.64 12.99 18.08
N ILE A 183 -12.48 11.69 18.30
CA ILE A 183 -12.63 11.06 19.63
C ILE A 183 -11.58 11.63 20.61
N GLY A 184 -10.33 11.76 20.18
CA GLY A 184 -9.25 12.33 21.00
C GLY A 184 -9.52 13.77 21.43
N ILE A 185 -10.00 14.61 20.51
CA ILE A 185 -10.39 16.00 20.81
C ILE A 185 -11.55 16.03 21.80
N ALA A 186 -12.59 15.20 21.59
CA ALA A 186 -13.74 15.13 22.49
C ALA A 186 -13.34 14.69 23.91
N MET A 187 -12.55 13.61 24.04
CA MET A 187 -12.03 13.15 25.33
C MET A 187 -11.18 14.21 26.01
N SER A 188 -10.30 14.87 25.26
CA SER A 188 -9.51 15.97 25.80
C SER A 188 -10.36 17.11 26.34
N MET A 189 -11.44 17.47 25.66
CA MET A 189 -12.30 18.56 26.09
C MET A 189 -12.99 18.21 27.41
N VAL A 190 -13.47 16.96 27.54
CA VAL A 190 -14.05 16.43 28.80
C VAL A 190 -13.01 16.47 29.93
N LEU A 191 -11.80 15.95 29.71
CA LEU A 191 -10.73 15.99 30.71
C LEU A 191 -10.35 17.42 31.10
N SER A 192 -10.29 18.33 30.12
CA SER A 192 -9.99 19.74 30.39
C SER A 192 -11.00 20.35 31.36
N PHE A 193 -12.30 20.08 31.20
CA PHE A 193 -13.31 20.56 32.15
C PHE A 193 -13.26 19.84 33.50
N TYR A 194 -13.01 18.53 33.49
CA TYR A 194 -12.95 17.70 34.69
C TYR A 194 -11.83 18.15 35.65
N PHE A 195 -10.66 18.54 35.13
CA PHE A 195 -9.53 19.00 35.94
C PHE A 195 -9.47 20.52 36.12
N SER A 196 -9.77 21.32 35.09
CA SER A 196 -9.58 22.78 35.20
C SER A 196 -10.50 23.44 36.23
N ARG A 197 -11.73 22.94 36.41
CA ARG A 197 -12.69 23.52 37.36
C ARG A 197 -12.27 23.34 38.83
N PRO A 198 -11.93 22.13 39.32
CA PRO A 198 -11.41 21.95 40.68
C PRO A 198 -10.12 22.74 40.94
N ILE A 199 -9.19 22.74 39.98
CA ILE A 199 -7.91 23.46 40.12
C ILE A 199 -8.16 24.96 40.27
N GLN A 200 -9.08 25.55 39.50
CA GLN A 200 -9.44 26.96 39.66
C GLN A 200 -10.02 27.27 41.05
N ARG A 201 -10.85 26.38 41.62
CA ARG A 201 -11.37 26.55 42.98
C ARG A 201 -10.28 26.50 44.04
N LEU A 202 -9.31 25.60 43.90
CA LEU A 202 -8.15 25.53 44.79
C LEU A 202 -7.28 26.80 44.69
N VAL A 203 -7.05 27.31 43.47
CA VAL A 203 -6.31 28.57 43.27
C VAL A 203 -6.99 29.73 44.01
N VAL A 204 -8.32 29.83 43.92
CA VAL A 204 -9.09 30.86 44.65
C VAL A 204 -8.96 30.67 46.17
N ALA A 205 -8.97 29.43 46.66
CA ALA A 205 -8.78 29.13 48.09
C ALA A 205 -7.44 29.66 48.62
N VAL A 206 -6.37 29.37 47.89
CA VAL A 206 -5.01 29.79 48.24
C VAL A 206 -4.91 31.31 48.19
N GLU A 207 -5.56 31.96 47.23
CA GLU A 207 -5.59 33.43 47.14
C GLU A 207 -6.30 34.07 48.36
N GLU A 208 -7.43 33.51 48.80
CA GLU A 208 -8.15 33.96 50.00
C GLU A 208 -7.31 33.78 51.28
N VAL A 209 -6.65 32.62 51.44
CA VAL A 209 -5.74 32.38 52.56
C VAL A 209 -4.56 33.36 52.53
N GLY A 210 -4.00 33.64 51.35
CA GLY A 210 -2.91 34.63 51.17
C GLY A 210 -3.32 36.07 51.51
N LYS A 211 -4.61 36.39 51.42
CA LYS A 211 -5.19 37.68 51.89
C LYS A 211 -5.46 37.71 53.40
N GLY A 212 -5.15 36.64 54.12
CA GLY A 212 -5.37 36.51 55.57
C GLY A 212 -6.72 35.88 55.95
N ASN A 213 -7.50 35.41 54.98
CA ASN A 213 -8.79 34.75 55.23
C ASN A 213 -8.61 33.24 55.48
N PHE A 214 -8.06 32.88 56.65
CA PHE A 214 -7.85 31.48 57.04
C PHE A 214 -9.15 30.69 57.32
N ALA A 215 -10.30 31.36 57.35
CA ALA A 215 -11.60 30.73 57.55
C ALA A 215 -12.22 30.19 56.25
N TYR A 216 -11.66 30.56 55.09
CA TYR A 216 -12.15 30.09 53.79
C TYR A 216 -11.90 28.58 53.61
N ARG A 217 -12.93 27.83 53.17
CA ARG A 217 -12.91 26.36 52.98
C ARG A 217 -13.38 26.02 51.57
N VAL A 218 -12.80 25.00 50.93
CA VAL A 218 -13.14 24.61 49.55
C VAL A 218 -13.61 23.17 49.47
N ASN A 219 -14.91 22.96 49.56
CA ASN A 219 -15.46 21.63 49.31
C ASN A 219 -15.45 21.28 47.82
N LEU A 220 -14.62 20.31 47.43
CA LEU A 220 -14.53 19.83 46.04
C LEU A 220 -15.45 18.66 45.73
N GLY A 221 -15.94 17.92 46.74
CA GLY A 221 -16.81 16.76 46.56
C GLY A 221 -16.20 15.66 45.68
N ARG A 222 -14.90 15.37 45.86
CA ARG A 222 -14.13 14.39 45.07
C ARG A 222 -13.44 13.39 45.98
N ASN A 223 -13.23 12.18 45.46
CA ASN A 223 -12.51 11.08 46.12
C ASN A 223 -11.20 10.79 45.37
N ASP A 224 -10.47 11.84 44.99
CA ASP A 224 -9.15 11.75 44.36
C ASP A 224 -8.17 12.69 45.08
N GLU A 225 -6.91 12.73 44.64
CA GLU A 225 -5.84 13.52 45.27
C GLU A 225 -6.17 15.02 45.31
N LEU A 226 -7.06 15.52 44.44
CA LEU A 226 -7.54 16.89 44.50
C LEU A 226 -8.59 17.08 45.60
N GLY A 227 -9.38 16.06 45.91
CA GLY A 227 -10.32 16.05 47.03
C GLY A 227 -9.64 16.20 48.39
N ASP A 228 -8.44 15.62 48.55
CA ASP A 228 -7.64 15.72 49.78
C ASP A 228 -7.13 17.15 50.06
N LEU A 229 -7.15 18.02 49.05
CA LEU A 229 -6.68 19.42 49.14
C LEU A 229 -7.81 20.43 49.48
N GLY A 230 -9.06 19.98 49.55
CA GLY A 230 -10.26 20.82 49.78
C GLY A 230 -10.53 21.19 51.24
#